data_AF-A0A641MEA0-F1
#
_entry.id   AF-A0A641MEA0-F1
#
_cell.length_a   1.000
_cell.length_b   1.000
_cell.length_c   1.000
_cell.angle_alpha   90.00
_cell.angle_beta   90.00
_cell.angle_gamma   90.00
#
_symmetry.space_group_name_H-M   'P 1'
#
loop_
_entity.id
_entity.type
_entity.pdbx_description
1 polymer ?
#
loop_
_entity_poly.entity_id
_entity_poly.type
_entity_poly.pdbx_seq_one_letter_code
_entity_poly.pdbx_strand_id
1 'polypeptide(L)'
;DHCWTGISVENAENCWIRKLFFRHFSGSAVILQPTSSKITVEDCISTQPVSEIGGMRRCTFLTMGQLNLFQRCYSEHGIHDFSAGYCAAGPNAFVQCESYESFGFSGSIDSWACGLLFDIVNIDGHNLSYKNLGQDKNGAGWNTANSTFWQCTAAGIECFSPAEDAKNRAYGCWAQFSGDGEWAESNNHIEPRSLFYAQLNERLNKDCSLRARILPKELEATSSPTVELAMELAQKAFIPKLTLRHWIEQVSVDEQLISVVQVKNIDELKITDPEEKNNILNRELKRVSIIDGRLVMGGGLLVGKKLDVPWWSGKLRTSYLAKSLPHITRFVPGREGLGVTDRIDSVINYMKVNNYLVIDHNYGLWYDRRRDDHERVRRLNGDVWGPFYEQPFKRSGQGTAWEGLSKYDLTQPNAWYWARLKEFAGKAEQEGLLLFHENYFQHNILEAGAHWVDCPWRTANNINRTDFPEPVPFAGDKRIFMAEMFYDINHPVRRELHRQYIRKCLDNFADCSNVVQLISAEFTGPLHFVQFWLDEIAAWEKETGKHALVALSTTKDVQAAILTDAKRASVVDIIDIRY
;
A
#
# COMPACT_ATOMS: atom_id res chain seq x y z
N ASP A 1 3.33 1.68 -11.69
CA ASP A 1 2.16 1.00 -11.12
C ASP A 1 2.30 -0.48 -11.41
N HIS A 2 2.23 -1.32 -10.38
CA HIS A 2 2.37 -2.77 -10.47
C HIS A 2 1.42 -3.42 -9.46
N CYS A 3 1.05 -4.69 -9.66
CA CYS A 3 0.26 -5.46 -8.70
C CYS A 3 1.01 -5.58 -7.38
N TRP A 4 0.34 -5.30 -6.26
CA TRP A 4 0.94 -5.29 -4.93
C TRP A 4 0.95 -6.65 -4.25
N THR A 5 -0.16 -7.38 -4.31
CA THR A 5 -0.34 -8.60 -3.53
C THR A 5 -0.72 -9.76 -4.44
N GLY A 6 -0.03 -10.90 -4.28
CA GLY A 6 -0.38 -12.15 -4.94
C GLY A 6 -1.62 -12.78 -4.32
N ILE A 7 -1.51 -13.22 -3.06
CA ILE A 7 -2.63 -13.78 -2.30
C ILE A 7 -2.80 -13.02 -0.98
N SER A 8 -4.02 -12.57 -0.72
CA SER A 8 -4.47 -12.05 0.58
C SER A 8 -5.53 -12.99 1.15
N VAL A 9 -5.37 -13.40 2.41
CA VAL A 9 -6.35 -14.24 3.11
C VAL A 9 -6.95 -13.46 4.26
N GLU A 10 -8.27 -13.28 4.24
CA GLU A 10 -9.04 -12.57 5.27
C GLU A 10 -10.32 -13.33 5.58
N ASN A 11 -10.73 -13.34 6.85
CA ASN A 11 -11.94 -14.02 7.35
C ASN A 11 -12.01 -15.51 6.98
N ALA A 12 -10.87 -16.20 7.03
CA ALA A 12 -10.75 -17.60 6.67
C ALA A 12 -9.85 -18.36 7.66
N GLU A 13 -10.16 -19.64 7.88
CA GLU A 13 -9.31 -20.54 8.66
C GLU A 13 -9.17 -21.93 8.03
N ASN A 14 -8.12 -22.64 8.41
CA ASN A 14 -7.82 -24.01 7.94
C ASN A 14 -7.56 -24.10 6.43
N CYS A 15 -6.83 -23.13 5.86
CA CYS A 15 -6.51 -23.09 4.43
C CYS A 15 -5.05 -23.46 4.13
N TRP A 16 -4.80 -23.85 2.89
CA TRP A 16 -3.46 -24.12 2.35
C TRP A 16 -3.18 -23.26 1.14
N ILE A 17 -2.00 -22.64 1.11
CA ILE A 17 -1.43 -21.97 -0.06
C ILE A 17 -0.14 -22.71 -0.37
N ARG A 18 -0.10 -23.49 -1.45
CA ARG A 18 1.00 -24.41 -1.69
C ARG A 18 1.47 -24.43 -3.13
N LYS A 19 2.79 -24.57 -3.32
CA LYS A 19 3.42 -24.77 -4.64
C LYS A 19 3.11 -23.65 -5.64
N LEU A 20 3.21 -22.40 -5.19
CA LEU A 20 2.97 -21.23 -6.03
C LEU A 20 4.26 -20.44 -6.29
N PHE A 21 4.36 -19.92 -7.51
CA PHE A 21 5.47 -19.11 -7.99
C PHE A 21 4.97 -17.70 -8.27
N PHE A 22 5.38 -16.76 -7.43
CA PHE A 22 5.05 -15.35 -7.52
C PHE A 22 6.18 -14.62 -8.26
N ARG A 23 5.80 -13.76 -9.21
CA ARG A 23 6.73 -12.92 -9.97
C ARG A 23 6.24 -11.48 -10.02
N HIS A 24 7.17 -10.55 -9.89
CA HIS A 24 6.97 -9.11 -10.13
C HIS A 24 6.12 -8.34 -9.11
N PHE A 25 5.48 -8.97 -8.12
CA PHE A 25 4.67 -8.26 -7.12
C PHE A 25 5.45 -7.18 -6.34
N SER A 26 4.84 -6.02 -6.14
CA SER A 26 5.48 -4.87 -5.48
C SER A 26 5.43 -4.91 -3.95
N GLY A 27 4.46 -5.64 -3.39
CA GLY A 27 4.19 -5.77 -1.96
C GLY A 27 4.48 -7.19 -1.45
N SER A 28 3.46 -8.03 -1.39
CA SER A 28 3.53 -9.38 -0.79
C SER A 28 3.22 -10.47 -1.81
N ALA A 29 3.96 -11.57 -1.75
CA ALA A 29 3.55 -12.81 -2.38
C ALA A 29 2.31 -13.37 -1.67
N VAL A 30 2.38 -13.48 -0.34
CA VAL A 30 1.28 -13.89 0.52
C VAL A 30 1.18 -12.96 1.72
N ILE A 31 -0.03 -12.45 1.97
CA ILE A 31 -0.38 -11.70 3.17
C ILE A 31 -1.55 -12.37 3.88
N LEU A 32 -1.35 -12.71 5.16
CA LEU A 32 -2.38 -13.28 6.02
C LEU A 32 -2.93 -12.18 6.92
N GLN A 33 -4.20 -11.79 6.74
CA GLN A 33 -4.82 -10.67 7.44
C GLN A 33 -5.12 -10.99 8.92
N PRO A 34 -5.39 -10.00 9.78
CA PRO A 34 -5.65 -10.20 11.21
C PRO A 34 -6.73 -11.26 11.53
N THR A 35 -7.72 -11.42 10.65
CA THR A 35 -8.83 -12.38 10.82
C THR A 35 -8.55 -13.76 10.20
N SER A 36 -7.32 -14.01 9.76
CA SER A 36 -6.90 -15.32 9.27
C SER A 36 -6.31 -16.18 10.38
N SER A 37 -6.57 -17.49 10.34
CA SER A 37 -6.07 -18.43 11.35
C SER A 37 -5.78 -19.82 10.79
N LYS A 38 -4.78 -20.52 11.32
CA LYS A 38 -4.46 -21.92 10.94
C LYS A 38 -4.21 -22.07 9.43
N ILE A 39 -3.55 -21.09 8.82
CA ILE A 39 -3.19 -21.11 7.40
C ILE A 39 -1.79 -21.70 7.25
N THR A 40 -1.62 -22.64 6.33
CA THR A 40 -0.31 -23.14 5.93
C THR A 40 0.06 -22.60 4.56
N VAL A 41 1.15 -21.84 4.49
CA VAL A 41 1.81 -21.41 3.26
C VAL A 41 3.04 -22.29 3.07
N GLU A 42 3.07 -23.09 2.02
CA GLU A 42 4.16 -24.07 1.82
C GLU A 42 4.71 -24.12 0.40
N ASP A 43 6.00 -24.42 0.27
CA ASP A 43 6.63 -24.67 -1.03
C ASP A 43 6.40 -23.49 -2.01
N CYS A 44 6.48 -22.25 -1.54
CA CYS A 44 6.19 -21.06 -2.33
C CYS A 44 7.45 -20.26 -2.66
N ILE A 45 7.54 -19.77 -3.90
CA ILE A 45 8.70 -19.04 -4.43
C ILE A 45 8.25 -17.64 -4.86
N SER A 46 8.94 -16.59 -4.41
CA SER A 46 8.74 -15.20 -4.85
C SER A 46 10.02 -14.64 -5.45
N THR A 47 9.94 -14.20 -6.71
CA THR A 47 11.13 -13.79 -7.49
C THR A 47 10.89 -12.48 -8.23
N GLN A 48 11.97 -11.75 -8.51
CA GLN A 48 11.97 -10.53 -9.33
C GLN A 48 10.93 -9.46 -8.90
N PRO A 49 10.82 -9.05 -7.62
CA PRO A 49 9.84 -8.02 -7.24
C PRO A 49 10.08 -6.69 -7.96
N VAL A 50 9.00 -6.04 -8.44
CA VAL A 50 9.08 -4.75 -9.15
C VAL A 50 8.49 -3.64 -8.28
N SER A 51 9.36 -2.92 -7.59
CA SER A 51 8.98 -1.75 -6.79
C SER A 51 10.18 -0.90 -6.39
N GLU A 52 9.93 0.33 -5.94
CA GLU A 52 10.92 1.10 -5.18
C GLU A 52 11.21 0.41 -3.84
N ILE A 53 12.41 0.61 -3.29
CA ILE A 53 12.78 0.09 -1.97
C ILE A 53 12.25 1.06 -0.89
N GLY A 54 11.07 0.77 -0.33
CA GLY A 54 10.55 1.58 0.76
C GLY A 54 9.09 1.36 1.17
N GLY A 55 8.81 1.63 2.44
CA GLY A 55 7.48 1.60 3.05
C GLY A 55 6.94 0.18 3.19
N MET A 56 5.66 -0.02 2.88
CA MET A 56 5.00 -1.34 2.97
C MET A 56 5.22 -2.22 1.72
N ARG A 57 6.29 -1.96 0.95
CA ARG A 57 6.66 -2.72 -0.25
C ARG A 57 7.53 -3.90 0.14
N ARG A 58 7.52 -4.97 -0.66
CA ARG A 58 8.38 -6.15 -0.51
C ARG A 58 8.39 -6.76 0.91
N CYS A 59 7.24 -6.73 1.58
CA CYS A 59 6.95 -7.57 2.74
C CYS A 59 6.46 -8.92 2.21
N THR A 60 7.38 -9.80 1.78
CA THR A 60 7.09 -10.88 0.85
C THR A 60 6.10 -11.91 1.41
N PHE A 61 6.43 -12.52 2.55
CA PHE A 61 5.56 -13.45 3.28
C PHE A 61 5.22 -12.84 4.64
N LEU A 62 4.03 -12.24 4.71
CA LEU A 62 3.60 -11.43 5.85
C LEU A 62 2.40 -12.08 6.55
N THR A 63 2.44 -12.15 7.88
CA THR A 63 1.28 -12.53 8.70
C THR A 63 0.92 -11.48 9.72
N MET A 64 -0.36 -11.15 9.78
CA MET A 64 -1.01 -10.43 10.88
C MET A 64 -2.01 -11.33 11.62
N GLY A 65 -2.19 -12.59 11.17
CA GLY A 65 -3.10 -13.56 11.77
C GLY A 65 -2.47 -14.38 12.91
N GLN A 66 -3.06 -15.55 13.17
CA GLN A 66 -2.69 -16.43 14.27
C GLN A 66 -2.57 -17.88 13.84
N LEU A 67 -1.76 -18.67 14.55
CA LEU A 67 -1.59 -20.10 14.31
C LEU A 67 -1.17 -20.44 12.86
N ASN A 68 -0.49 -19.50 12.20
CA ASN A 68 -0.09 -19.66 10.80
C ASN A 68 1.30 -20.28 10.69
N LEU A 69 1.49 -21.08 9.65
CA LEU A 69 2.75 -21.73 9.30
C LEU A 69 3.17 -21.30 7.89
N PHE A 70 4.37 -20.72 7.77
CA PHE A 70 5.06 -20.55 6.51
C PHE A 70 6.20 -21.55 6.49
N GLN A 71 6.26 -22.44 5.50
CA GLN A 71 7.28 -23.46 5.45
C GLN A 71 7.85 -23.66 4.06
N ARG A 72 9.16 -23.82 3.92
CA ARG A 72 9.80 -24.02 2.61
C ARG A 72 9.39 -22.92 1.63
N CYS A 73 9.52 -21.67 2.10
CA CYS A 73 9.26 -20.48 1.30
C CYS A 73 10.58 -19.82 0.90
N TYR A 74 10.66 -19.35 -0.35
CA TYR A 74 11.83 -18.69 -0.92
C TYR A 74 11.49 -17.29 -1.43
N SER A 75 12.34 -16.30 -1.14
CA SER A 75 12.13 -14.89 -1.51
C SER A 75 13.41 -14.26 -2.07
N GLU A 76 13.32 -13.57 -3.21
CA GLU A 76 14.41 -12.74 -3.75
C GLU A 76 14.11 -11.26 -3.50
N HIS A 77 15.14 -10.50 -3.12
CA HIS A 77 15.13 -9.04 -3.10
C HIS A 77 14.00 -8.42 -2.25
N GLY A 78 13.58 -9.12 -1.19
CA GLY A 78 12.60 -8.65 -0.22
C GLY A 78 13.15 -7.53 0.68
N ILE A 79 12.29 -6.65 1.18
CA ILE A 79 12.67 -5.77 2.31
C ILE A 79 12.42 -6.52 3.61
N HIS A 80 11.28 -7.20 3.71
CA HIS A 80 10.95 -8.05 4.84
C HIS A 80 10.47 -9.39 4.28
N ASP A 81 11.40 -10.29 4.00
CA ASP A 81 11.13 -11.57 3.34
C ASP A 81 10.13 -12.43 4.12
N PHE A 82 10.37 -12.57 5.43
CA PHE A 82 9.53 -13.35 6.34
C PHE A 82 9.20 -12.51 7.56
N SER A 83 7.92 -12.13 7.71
CA SER A 83 7.57 -11.14 8.73
C SER A 83 6.20 -11.31 9.39
N ALA A 84 6.14 -10.86 10.64
CA ALA A 84 4.91 -10.66 11.39
C ALA A 84 4.62 -9.15 11.53
N GLY A 85 3.39 -8.75 11.22
CA GLY A 85 2.94 -7.36 11.25
C GLY A 85 2.33 -6.93 12.60
N TYR A 86 1.72 -5.74 12.60
CA TYR A 86 1.13 -5.10 13.77
C TYR A 86 0.12 -6.02 14.48
N CYS A 87 0.34 -6.25 15.78
CA CYS A 87 -0.51 -7.08 16.64
C CYS A 87 -0.87 -8.46 16.05
N ALA A 88 0.05 -9.09 15.30
CA ALA A 88 -0.14 -10.48 14.89
C ALA A 88 -0.30 -11.36 16.13
N ALA A 89 -1.48 -11.96 16.31
CA ALA A 89 -1.84 -12.56 17.59
C ALA A 89 -0.98 -13.78 17.97
N GLY A 90 -0.47 -14.52 16.97
CA GLY A 90 0.43 -15.64 17.19
C GLY A 90 -0.20 -16.85 17.90
N PRO A 91 0.60 -17.89 18.22
CA PRO A 91 1.95 -18.10 17.71
C PRO A 91 1.93 -18.26 16.18
N ASN A 92 3.00 -17.83 15.51
CA ASN A 92 3.20 -17.99 14.08
C ASN A 92 4.59 -18.57 13.82
N ALA A 93 4.74 -19.46 12.86
CA ALA A 93 5.99 -20.14 12.57
C ALA A 93 6.46 -19.93 11.12
N PHE A 94 7.75 -19.69 10.94
CA PHE A 94 8.47 -19.71 9.68
C PHE A 94 9.50 -20.85 9.75
N VAL A 95 9.32 -21.90 8.94
CA VAL A 95 10.07 -23.16 9.06
C VAL A 95 10.76 -23.50 7.74
N GLN A 96 12.09 -23.58 7.75
CA GLN A 96 12.91 -23.80 6.56
C GLN A 96 12.59 -22.78 5.46
N CYS A 97 12.87 -21.51 5.71
CA CYS A 97 12.66 -20.43 4.74
C CYS A 97 14.00 -19.81 4.34
N GLU A 98 14.13 -19.37 3.09
CA GLU A 98 15.40 -18.82 2.57
C GLU A 98 15.15 -17.55 1.76
N SER A 99 15.94 -16.49 2.00
CA SER A 99 15.98 -15.31 1.15
C SER A 99 17.26 -15.23 0.31
N TYR A 100 17.24 -14.39 -0.72
CA TYR A 100 18.38 -14.04 -1.56
C TYR A 100 18.47 -12.51 -1.70
N GLU A 101 19.62 -11.93 -1.37
CA GLU A 101 19.90 -10.49 -1.45
C GLU A 101 18.80 -9.59 -0.82
N SER A 102 18.53 -9.78 0.47
CA SER A 102 17.53 -8.99 1.22
C SER A 102 17.94 -7.51 1.39
N PHE A 103 16.96 -6.61 1.36
CA PHE A 103 17.10 -5.16 1.56
C PHE A 103 16.70 -4.67 2.95
N GLY A 104 16.23 -5.56 3.82
CA GLY A 104 15.80 -5.25 5.17
C GLY A 104 15.70 -6.51 6.03
N PHE A 105 15.40 -6.34 7.31
CA PHE A 105 15.43 -7.44 8.27
C PHE A 105 14.16 -8.29 8.20
N SER A 106 14.27 -9.58 8.54
CA SER A 106 13.10 -10.45 8.78
C SER A 106 12.84 -10.62 10.27
N GLY A 107 11.59 -10.85 10.66
CA GLY A 107 11.15 -10.85 12.06
C GLY A 107 9.80 -10.16 12.25
N SER A 108 9.56 -9.59 13.43
CA SER A 108 8.38 -8.72 13.61
C SER A 108 8.71 -7.30 13.16
N ILE A 109 7.95 -6.78 12.20
CA ILE A 109 8.24 -5.50 11.51
C ILE A 109 7.41 -4.34 12.05
N ASP A 110 6.60 -4.59 13.08
CA ASP A 110 5.76 -3.64 13.79
C ASP A 110 5.47 -4.21 15.19
N SER A 111 4.63 -3.56 16.00
CA SER A 111 4.33 -3.97 17.37
C SER A 111 2.94 -4.58 17.51
N TRP A 112 2.68 -5.58 18.36
CA TRP A 112 3.59 -6.49 19.04
C TRP A 112 3.12 -7.91 18.66
N ALA A 113 4.00 -8.76 18.13
CA ALA A 113 3.66 -10.11 17.70
C ALA A 113 4.35 -11.16 18.60
N CYS A 114 3.64 -11.73 19.58
CA CYS A 114 4.21 -12.72 20.51
C CYS A 114 4.37 -14.12 19.90
N GLY A 115 5.35 -14.88 20.39
CA GLY A 115 5.43 -16.32 20.13
C GLY A 115 5.77 -16.65 18.67
N LEU A 116 6.69 -15.90 18.08
CA LEU A 116 7.21 -16.19 16.75
C LEU A 116 8.26 -17.29 16.84
N LEU A 117 8.13 -18.28 15.98
CA LEU A 117 9.16 -19.30 15.77
C LEU A 117 9.76 -19.13 14.38
N PHE A 118 11.03 -18.80 14.32
CA PHE A 118 11.83 -18.85 13.11
C PHE A 118 12.74 -20.06 13.26
N ASP A 119 12.51 -21.10 12.46
CA ASP A 119 13.12 -22.42 12.58
C ASP A 119 13.78 -22.78 11.24
N ILE A 120 15.11 -22.86 11.19
CA ILE A 120 15.90 -23.08 9.96
C ILE A 120 15.62 -21.96 8.94
N VAL A 121 15.57 -20.70 9.38
CA VAL A 121 15.43 -19.54 8.48
C VAL A 121 16.80 -18.99 8.10
N ASN A 122 17.07 -18.88 6.80
CA ASN A 122 18.28 -18.27 6.24
C ASN A 122 17.95 -16.92 5.59
N ILE A 123 18.56 -15.84 6.08
CA ILE A 123 18.44 -14.49 5.51
C ILE A 123 19.76 -14.10 4.86
N ASP A 124 19.75 -13.93 3.55
CA ASP A 124 20.92 -13.50 2.79
C ASP A 124 21.02 -11.97 2.74
N GLY A 125 22.18 -11.43 3.12
CA GLY A 125 22.47 -9.99 3.02
C GLY A 125 21.86 -9.08 4.08
N HIS A 126 21.06 -9.60 5.03
CA HIS A 126 20.48 -8.78 6.10
C HIS A 126 20.23 -9.56 7.42
N ASN A 127 19.65 -8.88 8.39
CA ASN A 127 19.43 -9.36 9.76
C ASN A 127 18.13 -10.14 9.96
N LEU A 128 18.13 -11.00 10.99
CA LEU A 128 16.93 -11.36 11.74
C LEU A 128 16.85 -10.52 13.02
N SER A 129 15.69 -9.94 13.33
CA SER A 129 15.60 -8.96 14.43
C SER A 129 14.37 -9.10 15.32
N TYR A 130 14.62 -9.31 16.62
CA TYR A 130 13.71 -9.12 17.75
C TYR A 130 14.28 -7.99 18.62
N LYS A 131 13.66 -6.81 18.57
CA LYS A 131 14.17 -5.59 19.23
C LYS A 131 13.11 -4.54 19.47
N ASN A 132 13.50 -3.48 20.17
CA ASN A 132 12.74 -2.24 20.21
C ASN A 132 13.04 -1.41 18.95
N LEU A 133 12.03 -1.23 18.11
CA LEU A 133 12.06 -0.42 16.88
C LEU A 133 11.96 1.09 17.16
N GLY A 134 11.78 1.49 18.42
CA GLY A 134 11.75 2.89 18.83
C GLY A 134 10.63 3.68 18.14
N GLN A 135 11.01 4.77 17.47
CA GLN A 135 10.08 5.67 16.78
C GLN A 135 9.67 5.19 15.39
N ASP A 136 10.31 4.14 14.86
CA ASP A 136 9.94 3.58 13.56
C ASP A 136 8.47 3.13 13.54
N LYS A 137 7.86 3.14 12.36
CA LYS A 137 6.45 2.76 12.12
C LYS A 137 5.45 3.45 13.07
N ASN A 138 5.65 4.75 13.30
CA ASN A 138 4.79 5.57 14.17
C ASN A 138 4.81 5.09 15.63
N GLY A 139 6.03 4.95 16.16
CA GLY A 139 6.27 4.50 17.53
C GLY A 139 5.84 3.06 17.74
N ALA A 140 6.41 2.14 16.96
CA ALA A 140 6.25 0.70 17.17
C ALA A 140 6.64 0.36 18.62
N GLY A 141 7.89 0.63 19.00
CA GLY A 141 8.45 0.13 20.25
C GLY A 141 8.89 -1.33 20.10
N TRP A 142 8.63 -2.16 21.11
CA TRP A 142 9.00 -3.58 21.07
C TRP A 142 8.20 -4.37 20.03
N ASN A 143 8.92 -5.04 19.13
CA ASN A 143 8.28 -5.78 18.05
C ASN A 143 7.75 -7.16 18.49
N THR A 144 8.43 -7.85 19.40
CA THR A 144 8.03 -9.20 19.83
C THR A 144 8.52 -9.55 21.24
N ALA A 145 7.91 -10.61 21.80
CA ALA A 145 8.34 -11.31 23.00
C ALA A 145 8.05 -12.80 22.91
N ASN A 146 8.70 -13.57 23.79
CA ASN A 146 8.54 -15.03 23.85
C ASN A 146 8.81 -15.73 22.52
N SER A 147 9.68 -15.14 21.69
CA SER A 147 9.96 -15.58 20.34
C SER A 147 11.33 -16.24 20.24
N THR A 148 11.47 -17.17 19.31
CA THR A 148 12.65 -18.03 19.19
C THR A 148 13.20 -18.03 17.77
N PHE A 149 14.50 -17.82 17.65
CA PHE A 149 15.30 -18.22 16.51
C PHE A 149 15.92 -19.59 16.80
N TRP A 150 15.67 -20.58 15.94
CA TRP A 150 16.18 -21.93 16.06
C TRP A 150 16.92 -22.30 14.78
N GLN A 151 18.22 -22.55 14.87
CA GLN A 151 19.06 -22.91 13.73
C GLN A 151 18.96 -21.95 12.54
N CYS A 152 18.85 -20.65 12.83
CA CYS A 152 18.79 -19.60 11.84
C CYS A 152 20.19 -19.15 11.39
N THR A 153 20.26 -18.57 10.19
CA THR A 153 21.46 -17.96 9.65
C THR A 153 21.11 -16.59 9.05
N ALA A 154 21.93 -15.58 9.33
CA ALA A 154 21.74 -14.22 8.83
C ALA A 154 23.06 -13.44 8.87
N ALA A 155 23.12 -12.26 8.23
CA ALA A 155 24.27 -11.37 8.38
C ALA A 155 24.43 -10.90 9.84
N GLY A 156 23.31 -10.60 10.49
CA GLY A 156 23.21 -10.29 11.91
C GLY A 156 21.95 -10.89 12.54
N ILE A 157 22.03 -11.26 13.82
CA ILE A 157 20.86 -11.62 14.63
C ILE A 157 20.81 -10.69 15.82
N GLU A 158 19.76 -9.86 15.86
CA GLU A 158 19.43 -9.00 16.99
C GLU A 158 18.36 -9.73 17.82
N CYS A 159 18.71 -10.23 19.01
CA CYS A 159 17.78 -10.91 19.90
C CYS A 159 17.77 -10.20 21.25
N PHE A 160 16.87 -9.23 21.43
CA PHE A 160 16.67 -8.50 22.67
C PHE A 160 15.39 -8.94 23.35
N SER A 161 15.36 -8.94 24.68
CA SER A 161 14.17 -9.29 25.46
C SER A 161 13.51 -8.04 26.04
N PRO A 162 12.18 -7.87 25.89
CA PRO A 162 11.48 -6.72 26.48
C PRO A 162 11.41 -6.75 28.01
N ALA A 163 11.41 -7.94 28.61
CA ALA A 163 11.36 -8.16 30.04
C ALA A 163 11.89 -9.54 30.41
N GLU A 164 12.21 -9.75 31.69
CA GLU A 164 12.77 -10.99 32.23
C GLU A 164 11.82 -12.19 32.11
N ASP A 165 10.51 -11.96 32.18
CA ASP A 165 9.45 -12.98 32.01
C ASP A 165 8.96 -13.10 30.56
N ALA A 166 9.58 -12.37 29.63
CA ALA A 166 9.17 -12.25 28.24
C ALA A 166 10.33 -12.52 27.26
N LYS A 167 11.21 -13.46 27.62
CA LYS A 167 12.50 -13.67 26.93
C LYS A 167 12.35 -14.10 25.47
N ASN A 168 13.10 -13.42 24.62
CA ASN A 168 13.39 -13.89 23.27
C ASN A 168 14.63 -14.78 23.29
N ARG A 169 14.70 -15.74 22.38
CA ARG A 169 15.70 -16.83 22.39
C ARG A 169 16.34 -17.01 21.03
N ALA A 170 17.62 -17.39 21.00
CA ALA A 170 18.33 -17.73 19.79
C ALA A 170 19.30 -18.89 20.04
N TYR A 171 19.01 -20.04 19.43
CA TYR A 171 19.75 -21.28 19.65
C TYR A 171 20.28 -21.89 18.36
N GLY A 172 21.54 -22.34 18.35
CA GLY A 172 22.15 -22.98 17.18
C GLY A 172 22.28 -22.06 15.96
N CYS A 173 22.33 -20.74 16.18
CA CYS A 173 22.26 -19.73 15.13
C CYS A 173 23.65 -19.26 14.67
N TRP A 174 23.74 -18.79 13.42
CA TRP A 174 24.99 -18.35 12.76
C TRP A 174 24.84 -16.92 12.23
N ALA A 175 25.55 -15.95 12.82
CA ALA A 175 25.51 -14.53 12.44
C ALA A 175 26.56 -13.70 13.22
N GLN A 176 26.57 -12.38 13.00
CA GLN A 176 26.96 -11.44 14.05
C GLN A 176 25.84 -11.31 15.07
N PHE A 177 26.15 -11.34 16.36
CA PHE A 177 25.13 -11.42 17.42
C PHE A 177 25.04 -10.11 18.24
N SER A 178 23.81 -9.70 18.57
CA SER A 178 23.57 -8.60 19.51
C SER A 178 22.26 -8.79 20.28
N GLY A 179 22.22 -8.27 21.51
CA GLY A 179 21.03 -8.27 22.36
C GLY A 179 21.14 -9.15 23.60
N ASP A 180 20.20 -8.93 24.52
CA ASP A 180 20.10 -9.51 25.86
C ASP A 180 19.07 -10.66 25.95
N GLY A 181 18.72 -11.24 24.80
CA GLY A 181 17.99 -12.51 24.71
C GLY A 181 18.74 -13.69 25.32
N GLU A 182 18.07 -14.83 25.37
CA GLU A 182 18.70 -16.08 25.76
C GLU A 182 19.43 -16.70 24.57
N TRP A 183 20.69 -17.07 24.76
CA TRP A 183 21.55 -17.61 23.70
C TRP A 183 22.12 -18.96 24.11
N ALA A 184 22.22 -19.88 23.15
CA ALA A 184 22.92 -21.15 23.31
C ALA A 184 23.46 -21.63 21.96
N GLU A 185 24.63 -22.26 21.97
CA GLU A 185 25.20 -22.93 20.79
C GLU A 185 25.36 -21.98 19.58
N SER A 186 25.75 -20.72 19.82
CA SER A 186 26.05 -19.75 18.76
C SER A 186 27.21 -20.25 17.88
N ASN A 187 27.04 -20.14 16.55
CA ASN A 187 27.94 -20.72 15.54
C ASN A 187 28.13 -22.24 15.69
N ASN A 188 27.12 -22.94 16.20
CA ASN A 188 27.08 -24.39 16.24
C ASN A 188 25.76 -24.92 15.67
N HIS A 189 25.67 -26.22 15.42
CA HIS A 189 24.43 -26.90 15.08
C HIS A 189 23.96 -27.74 16.25
N ILE A 190 22.65 -27.81 16.41
CA ILE A 190 22.00 -28.49 17.54
C ILE A 190 20.96 -29.49 17.05
N GLU A 191 20.64 -30.45 17.92
CA GLU A 191 19.52 -31.36 17.72
C GLU A 191 18.38 -30.99 18.71
N PRO A 192 17.11 -31.09 18.28
CA PRO A 192 16.62 -31.52 16.97
C PRO A 192 16.89 -30.51 15.85
N ARG A 193 17.03 -30.98 14.60
CA ARG A 193 17.17 -30.10 13.43
C ARG A 193 16.10 -29.00 13.36
N SER A 194 14.84 -29.36 13.55
CA SER A 194 13.70 -28.43 13.59
C SER A 194 12.98 -28.55 14.93
N LEU A 195 12.85 -27.42 15.63
CA LEU A 195 12.08 -27.34 16.87
C LEU A 195 10.58 -27.53 16.61
N PHE A 196 10.05 -26.92 15.55
CA PHE A 196 8.63 -27.04 15.18
C PHE A 196 8.22 -28.51 15.00
N TYR A 197 9.02 -29.28 14.25
CA TYR A 197 8.71 -30.68 13.99
C TYR A 197 9.00 -31.61 15.16
N ALA A 198 9.97 -31.29 16.02
CA ALA A 198 10.15 -32.01 17.28
C ALA A 198 8.91 -31.84 18.19
N GLN A 199 8.40 -30.62 18.33
CA GLN A 199 7.17 -30.34 19.08
C GLN A 199 5.95 -30.99 18.43
N LEU A 200 5.88 -31.03 17.09
CA LEU A 200 4.80 -31.72 16.38
C LEU A 200 4.83 -33.24 16.62
N ASN A 201 6.01 -33.85 16.57
CA ASN A 201 6.21 -35.28 16.84
C ASN A 201 5.75 -35.64 18.26
N GLU A 202 6.19 -34.85 19.25
CA GLU A 202 5.80 -35.04 20.65
C GLU A 202 4.28 -34.89 20.82
N ARG A 203 3.70 -33.80 20.29
CA ARG A 203 2.26 -33.53 20.40
C ARG A 203 1.38 -34.58 19.74
N LEU A 204 1.79 -35.12 18.61
CA LEU A 204 1.04 -36.15 17.89
C LEU A 204 1.42 -37.58 18.29
N ASN A 205 2.45 -37.73 19.14
CA ASN A 205 3.05 -39.00 19.52
C ASN A 205 3.30 -39.94 18.33
N LYS A 206 3.84 -39.40 17.23
CA LYS A 206 4.15 -40.15 16.00
C LYS A 206 5.28 -39.50 15.22
N ASP A 207 5.96 -40.30 14.39
CA ASP A 207 6.96 -39.78 13.47
C ASP A 207 6.31 -38.92 12.37
N CYS A 208 6.67 -37.63 12.33
CA CYS A 208 6.28 -36.69 11.29
C CYS A 208 7.44 -36.35 10.36
N SER A 209 8.56 -37.09 10.34
CA SER A 209 9.73 -36.85 9.48
C SER A 209 9.36 -36.69 7.99
N LEU A 210 8.48 -37.56 7.48
CA LEU A 210 7.96 -37.50 6.12
C LEU A 210 7.14 -36.22 5.87
N ARG A 211 6.34 -35.80 6.85
CA ARG A 211 5.59 -34.53 6.80
C ARG A 211 6.51 -33.32 6.96
N ALA A 212 7.64 -33.50 7.65
CA ALA A 212 8.62 -32.45 7.89
C ALA A 212 9.30 -32.03 6.61
N ARG A 213 9.73 -33.02 5.83
CA ARG A 213 10.35 -32.82 4.52
C ARG A 213 11.41 -31.72 4.55
N ILE A 214 12.18 -31.68 5.64
CA ILE A 214 13.25 -30.72 5.86
C ILE A 214 14.37 -31.08 4.90
N LEU A 215 14.79 -30.12 4.06
CA LEU A 215 15.97 -30.23 3.20
C LEU A 215 17.13 -30.87 3.99
N PRO A 216 17.60 -32.06 3.59
CA PRO A 216 18.66 -32.76 4.31
C PRO A 216 19.92 -31.91 4.36
N LYS A 217 20.58 -31.91 5.52
CA LYS A 217 21.90 -31.32 5.67
C LYS A 217 22.92 -32.46 5.68
N GLU A 218 24.05 -32.28 5.01
CA GLU A 218 25.20 -33.16 5.21
C GLU A 218 25.70 -32.98 6.65
N LEU A 219 25.71 -34.08 7.41
CA LEU A 219 25.94 -34.08 8.86
C LEU A 219 27.44 -34.15 9.23
N GLU A 220 28.32 -34.45 8.28
CA GLU A 220 29.73 -34.70 8.56
C GLU A 220 30.62 -33.58 8.04
N ALA A 221 31.04 -32.70 8.94
CA ALA A 221 32.17 -31.83 8.71
C ALA A 221 33.08 -31.88 9.95
N THR A 222 34.24 -32.50 9.80
CA THR A 222 35.32 -32.43 10.81
C THR A 222 36.27 -31.30 10.42
N SER A 223 36.75 -30.54 11.41
CA SER A 223 37.80 -29.54 11.22
C SER A 223 39.18 -30.17 10.97
N SER A 224 39.28 -31.51 11.05
CA SER A 224 40.50 -32.28 10.79
C SER A 224 40.15 -33.59 10.06
N PRO A 225 39.79 -33.54 8.76
CA PRO A 225 39.51 -34.74 7.97
C PRO A 225 40.77 -35.55 7.71
N THR A 226 40.61 -36.86 7.51
CA THR A 226 41.68 -37.68 6.92
C THR A 226 41.96 -37.21 5.49
N VAL A 227 43.12 -37.58 4.92
CA VAL A 227 43.48 -37.20 3.55
C VAL A 227 42.44 -37.73 2.55
N GLU A 228 41.97 -38.95 2.75
CA GLU A 228 40.95 -39.60 1.92
C GLU A 228 39.61 -38.85 2.00
N LEU A 229 39.15 -38.51 3.21
CA LEU A 229 37.92 -37.74 3.41
C LEU A 229 38.04 -36.33 2.83
N ALA A 230 39.20 -35.67 2.97
CA ALA A 230 39.45 -34.36 2.38
C ALA A 230 39.40 -34.40 0.85
N MET A 231 39.97 -35.45 0.23
CA MET A 231 39.89 -35.66 -1.22
C MET A 231 38.45 -35.91 -1.69
N GLU A 232 37.67 -36.70 -0.93
CA GLU A 232 36.25 -36.92 -1.22
C GLU A 232 35.45 -35.61 -1.12
N LEU A 233 35.63 -34.83 -0.05
CA LEU A 233 34.98 -33.53 0.12
C LEU A 233 35.39 -32.54 -0.98
N ALA A 234 36.65 -32.55 -1.41
CA ALA A 234 37.14 -31.71 -2.52
C ALA A 234 36.47 -32.09 -3.85
N GLN A 235 36.25 -33.39 -4.12
CA GLN A 235 35.50 -33.82 -5.29
C GLN A 235 34.02 -33.42 -5.20
N LYS A 236 33.39 -33.58 -4.04
CA LYS A 236 32.01 -33.14 -3.79
C LYS A 236 31.83 -31.63 -3.94
N ALA A 237 32.86 -30.83 -3.63
CA ALA A 237 32.81 -29.37 -3.78
C ALA A 237 32.63 -28.88 -5.23
N PHE A 238 32.91 -29.71 -6.24
CA PHE A 238 32.59 -29.40 -7.65
C PHE A 238 31.10 -29.55 -7.98
N ILE A 239 30.32 -30.20 -7.11
CA ILE A 239 28.88 -30.36 -7.27
C ILE A 239 28.20 -29.22 -6.50
N PRO A 240 27.44 -28.34 -7.18
CA PRO A 240 26.71 -27.28 -6.50
C PRO A 240 25.77 -27.87 -5.45
N LYS A 241 25.79 -27.28 -4.25
CA LYS A 241 24.88 -27.68 -3.17
C LYS A 241 23.43 -27.47 -3.59
N LEU A 242 22.58 -28.45 -3.30
CA LEU A 242 21.15 -28.34 -3.49
C LEU A 242 20.59 -27.18 -2.63
N THR A 243 20.01 -26.18 -3.29
CA THR A 243 19.41 -25.01 -2.62
C THR A 243 17.93 -25.27 -2.28
N LEU A 244 17.35 -24.50 -1.35
CA LEU A 244 15.93 -24.64 -1.03
C LEU A 244 15.06 -24.39 -2.27
N ARG A 245 15.41 -23.40 -3.08
CA ARG A 245 14.72 -23.10 -4.35
C ARG A 245 14.69 -24.32 -5.27
N HIS A 246 15.85 -24.89 -5.60
CA HIS A 246 15.90 -26.06 -6.47
C HIS A 246 15.19 -27.25 -5.84
N TRP A 247 15.25 -27.41 -4.52
CA TRP A 247 14.51 -28.45 -3.81
C TRP A 247 12.99 -28.29 -3.89
N ILE A 248 12.46 -27.06 -3.88
CA ILE A 248 11.03 -26.77 -4.10
C ILE A 248 10.65 -26.99 -5.58
N GLU A 249 11.53 -26.64 -6.51
CA GLU A 249 11.30 -26.81 -7.96
C GLU A 249 11.34 -28.28 -8.41
N GLN A 250 12.21 -29.10 -7.81
CA GLN A 250 12.37 -30.53 -8.12
C GLN A 250 11.18 -31.40 -7.69
N VAL A 251 10.28 -30.86 -6.86
CA VAL A 251 9.13 -31.60 -6.36
C VAL A 251 8.10 -31.71 -7.46
N SER A 252 8.09 -32.84 -8.16
CA SER A 252 6.94 -33.24 -8.95
C SER A 252 5.69 -33.10 -8.08
N VAL A 253 4.63 -32.59 -8.70
CA VAL A 253 3.30 -32.60 -8.09
C VAL A 253 2.98 -34.05 -7.77
N ASP A 254 3.12 -34.44 -6.51
CA ASP A 254 2.70 -35.77 -6.09
C ASP A 254 1.20 -35.84 -6.33
N GLU A 255 0.79 -36.62 -7.34
CA GLU A 255 -0.62 -36.82 -7.70
C GLU A 255 -1.42 -37.32 -6.50
N GLN A 256 -0.77 -37.97 -5.53
CA GLN A 256 -1.38 -38.43 -4.28
C GLN A 256 -1.70 -37.29 -3.30
N LEU A 257 -1.01 -36.14 -3.37
CA LEU A 257 -1.27 -34.95 -2.53
C LEU A 257 -2.31 -34.00 -3.14
N ILE A 258 -2.65 -34.17 -4.43
CA ILE A 258 -3.72 -33.46 -5.14
C ILE A 258 -4.89 -34.41 -5.47
N SER A 259 -5.25 -35.32 -4.56
CA SER A 259 -6.57 -35.96 -4.63
C SER A 259 -7.66 -35.00 -4.12
N VAL A 260 -7.85 -33.87 -4.81
CA VAL A 260 -9.01 -33.00 -4.55
C VAL A 260 -10.18 -33.60 -5.31
N VAL A 261 -10.90 -34.50 -4.64
CA VAL A 261 -12.18 -35.04 -5.12
C VAL A 261 -13.17 -33.87 -5.22
N GLN A 262 -13.71 -33.64 -6.43
CA GLN A 262 -14.88 -32.79 -6.74
C GLN A 262 -14.74 -31.28 -6.46
N VAL A 263 -13.88 -30.58 -7.21
CA VAL A 263 -13.97 -29.11 -7.32
C VAL A 263 -14.84 -28.77 -8.53
N LYS A 264 -15.88 -27.94 -8.35
CA LYS A 264 -16.68 -27.42 -9.47
C LYS A 264 -15.81 -26.49 -10.32
N ASN A 265 -15.89 -26.61 -11.64
CA ASN A 265 -15.23 -25.67 -12.54
C ASN A 265 -15.90 -24.28 -12.39
N ILE A 266 -15.12 -23.20 -12.37
CA ILE A 266 -15.66 -21.84 -12.33
C ILE A 266 -16.54 -21.54 -13.55
N ASP A 267 -16.30 -22.19 -14.68
CA ASP A 267 -17.15 -22.12 -15.88
C ASP A 267 -18.52 -22.80 -15.68
N GLU A 268 -18.64 -23.66 -14.65
CA GLU A 268 -19.91 -24.27 -14.24
C GLU A 268 -20.67 -23.40 -13.22
N LEU A 269 -20.03 -22.38 -12.63
CA LEU A 269 -20.69 -21.30 -11.90
C LEU A 269 -21.27 -20.30 -12.90
N LYS A 270 -22.22 -20.75 -13.71
CA LYS A 270 -22.99 -19.83 -14.56
C LYS A 270 -23.81 -18.92 -13.66
N ILE A 271 -23.58 -17.61 -13.74
CA ILE A 271 -24.60 -16.62 -13.39
C ILE A 271 -25.73 -16.82 -14.41
N THR A 272 -26.71 -17.64 -14.03
CA THR A 272 -27.82 -18.09 -14.89
C THR A 272 -29.04 -17.20 -14.80
N ASP A 273 -28.92 -15.93 -14.40
CA ASP A 273 -30.07 -15.03 -14.38
C ASP A 273 -30.10 -14.09 -15.60
N PRO A 274 -30.81 -14.46 -16.68
CA PRO A 274 -31.11 -13.56 -17.79
C PRO A 274 -31.84 -12.28 -17.36
N GLU A 275 -32.54 -12.30 -16.22
CA GLU A 275 -33.28 -11.15 -15.69
C GLU A 275 -32.31 -10.09 -15.13
N GLU A 276 -31.24 -10.52 -14.45
CA GLU A 276 -30.15 -9.63 -14.00
C GLU A 276 -29.39 -9.03 -15.20
N LYS A 277 -29.13 -9.83 -16.24
CA LYS A 277 -28.46 -9.38 -17.48
C LYS A 277 -29.32 -8.40 -18.29
N ASN A 278 -30.64 -8.62 -18.37
CA ASN A 278 -31.57 -7.72 -19.05
C ASN A 278 -31.90 -6.46 -18.24
N ASN A 279 -31.92 -6.53 -16.90
CA ASN A 279 -32.08 -5.34 -16.04
C ASN A 279 -30.86 -4.41 -16.11
N ILE A 280 -29.65 -4.95 -16.32
CA ILE A 280 -28.43 -4.16 -16.57
C ILE A 280 -28.49 -3.46 -17.93
N LEU A 281 -29.05 -4.12 -18.96
CA LEU A 281 -29.14 -3.56 -20.32
C LEU A 281 -30.29 -2.55 -20.52
N ASN A 282 -31.37 -2.64 -19.75
CA ASN A 282 -32.60 -1.85 -19.95
C ASN A 282 -32.84 -0.76 -18.89
N ARG A 283 -31.88 -0.50 -17.98
CA ARG A 283 -32.02 0.59 -17.01
C ARG A 283 -31.86 1.93 -17.75
N GLU A 284 -32.96 2.67 -17.94
CA GLU A 284 -32.86 4.07 -18.35
C GLU A 284 -31.90 4.79 -17.39
N LEU A 285 -30.78 5.28 -17.93
CA LEU A 285 -29.79 6.03 -17.16
C LEU A 285 -30.41 7.36 -16.74
N LYS A 286 -30.96 7.39 -15.52
CA LYS A 286 -31.37 8.62 -14.86
C LYS A 286 -30.10 9.43 -14.60
N ARG A 287 -29.90 10.50 -15.36
CA ARG A 287 -28.76 11.41 -15.21
C ARG A 287 -29.07 12.51 -14.21
N VAL A 288 -28.03 12.99 -13.56
CA VAL A 288 -28.08 14.22 -12.77
C VAL A 288 -28.18 15.41 -13.73
N SER A 289 -29.06 16.36 -13.40
CA SER A 289 -29.27 17.57 -14.19
C SER A 289 -29.68 18.73 -13.28
N ILE A 290 -29.55 19.95 -13.79
CA ILE A 290 -30.10 21.15 -13.15
C ILE A 290 -31.37 21.54 -13.89
N ILE A 291 -32.49 21.60 -13.18
CA ILE A 291 -33.79 22.06 -13.69
C ILE A 291 -34.30 23.15 -12.75
N ASP A 292 -34.57 24.34 -13.28
CA ASP A 292 -35.04 25.51 -12.51
C ASP A 292 -34.18 25.80 -11.26
N GLY A 293 -32.85 25.69 -11.40
CA GLY A 293 -31.88 25.92 -10.32
C GLY A 293 -31.82 24.81 -9.27
N ARG A 294 -32.40 23.63 -9.54
CA ARG A 294 -32.42 22.48 -8.63
C ARG A 294 -31.66 21.31 -9.23
N LEU A 295 -30.79 20.69 -8.45
CA LEU A 295 -30.14 19.43 -8.81
C LEU A 295 -31.16 18.28 -8.68
N VAL A 296 -31.43 17.61 -9.78
CA VAL A 296 -32.46 16.56 -9.87
C VAL A 296 -31.92 15.32 -10.57
N MET A 297 -32.48 14.16 -10.20
CA MET A 297 -32.28 12.90 -10.90
C MET A 297 -33.61 12.14 -11.01
N GLY A 298 -34.01 11.78 -12.23
CA GLY A 298 -35.27 11.07 -12.47
C GLY A 298 -36.51 11.80 -11.94
N GLY A 299 -36.51 13.13 -11.98
CA GLY A 299 -37.58 14.00 -11.48
C GLY A 299 -37.57 14.26 -9.97
N GLY A 300 -36.70 13.61 -9.21
CA GLY A 300 -36.54 13.83 -7.76
C GLY A 300 -35.46 14.87 -7.45
N LEU A 301 -35.73 15.74 -6.48
CA LEU A 301 -34.73 16.67 -5.93
C LEU A 301 -33.65 15.89 -5.16
N LEU A 302 -32.39 16.19 -5.46
CA LEU A 302 -31.26 15.65 -4.71
C LEU A 302 -31.00 16.49 -3.45
N VAL A 303 -31.13 15.87 -2.27
CA VAL A 303 -30.90 16.52 -0.97
C VAL A 303 -30.14 15.58 -0.05
N GLY A 304 -29.13 16.08 0.64
CA GLY A 304 -28.41 15.32 1.65
C GLY A 304 -27.22 16.08 2.23
N LYS A 305 -26.46 15.41 3.10
CA LYS A 305 -25.27 15.96 3.73
C LYS A 305 -24.05 15.90 2.80
N LYS A 306 -23.03 16.68 3.13
CA LYS A 306 -21.68 16.60 2.53
C LYS A 306 -20.75 15.79 3.42
N LEU A 307 -19.97 14.90 2.81
CA LEU A 307 -18.92 14.12 3.46
C LEU A 307 -17.56 14.64 3.03
N ASP A 308 -16.79 15.17 3.97
CA ASP A 308 -15.40 15.55 3.74
C ASP A 308 -14.48 14.32 3.84
N VAL A 309 -13.52 14.24 2.93
CA VAL A 309 -12.52 13.18 2.96
C VAL A 309 -11.34 13.57 3.85
N PRO A 310 -10.80 12.67 4.69
CA PRO A 310 -9.57 12.94 5.41
C PRO A 310 -8.40 12.94 4.42
N TRP A 311 -7.56 13.99 4.46
CA TRP A 311 -6.52 14.23 3.44
C TRP A 311 -5.09 14.08 3.97
N TRP A 312 -4.92 13.78 5.26
CA TRP A 312 -3.61 13.52 5.87
C TRP A 312 -3.67 12.61 7.11
N SER A 313 -4.72 12.68 7.94
CA SER A 313 -4.73 12.25 9.36
C SER A 313 -5.02 10.77 9.68
N GLY A 314 -5.07 9.87 8.68
CA GLY A 314 -5.49 8.47 8.86
C GLY A 314 -4.51 7.60 9.66
N LYS A 315 -5.00 6.61 10.44
CA LYS A 315 -4.14 5.73 11.26
C LYS A 315 -4.46 4.25 11.01
N LEU A 316 -3.42 3.41 10.88
CA LEU A 316 -3.57 1.97 10.61
C LEU A 316 -3.77 1.10 11.85
N ARG A 317 -3.56 1.65 13.05
CA ARG A 317 -3.78 0.92 14.31
C ARG A 317 -5.25 0.56 14.44
N THR A 318 -5.54 -0.69 14.81
CA THR A 318 -6.90 -1.26 14.82
C THR A 318 -7.90 -0.44 15.62
N SER A 319 -7.49 0.18 16.73
CA SER A 319 -8.34 1.05 17.56
C SER A 319 -8.85 2.31 16.86
N TYR A 320 -8.16 2.77 15.80
CA TYR A 320 -8.53 3.95 15.01
C TYR A 320 -9.37 3.60 13.78
N LEU A 321 -9.26 2.37 13.26
CA LEU A 321 -10.00 1.96 12.06
C LEU A 321 -11.52 2.06 12.26
N ALA A 322 -12.02 1.71 13.45
CA ALA A 322 -13.45 1.82 13.80
C ALA A 322 -14.00 3.27 13.76
N LYS A 323 -13.13 4.29 13.81
CA LYS A 323 -13.49 5.72 13.77
C LYS A 323 -13.19 6.37 12.42
N SER A 324 -12.77 5.57 11.44
CA SER A 324 -12.37 6.10 10.14
C SER A 324 -13.56 6.58 9.33
N LEU A 325 -13.33 7.61 8.52
CA LEU A 325 -14.25 8.04 7.48
C LEU A 325 -13.89 7.40 6.14
N PRO A 326 -14.89 7.16 5.27
CA PRO A 326 -14.66 6.67 3.92
C PRO A 326 -13.74 7.58 3.12
N HIS A 327 -13.01 7.00 2.17
CA HIS A 327 -12.17 7.74 1.24
C HIS A 327 -12.01 7.00 -0.08
N ILE A 328 -12.01 7.71 -1.21
CA ILE A 328 -11.97 7.06 -2.53
C ILE A 328 -10.54 6.66 -2.92
N THR A 329 -9.54 7.48 -2.63
CA THR A 329 -8.14 7.28 -3.09
C THR A 329 -7.16 7.03 -1.94
N ARG A 330 -7.63 6.49 -0.81
CA ARG A 330 -6.75 6.07 0.30
C ARG A 330 -6.30 4.65 -0.01
N PHE A 331 -5.01 4.41 0.12
CA PHE A 331 -4.40 3.14 -0.22
C PHE A 331 -3.62 2.57 0.96
N VAL A 332 -3.92 1.31 1.28
CA VAL A 332 -3.17 0.50 2.22
C VAL A 332 -2.89 -0.84 1.54
N PRO A 333 -1.64 -1.12 1.16
CA PRO A 333 -1.28 -2.34 0.45
C PRO A 333 -1.85 -3.61 1.10
N GLY A 334 -2.51 -4.43 0.27
CA GLY A 334 -3.05 -5.72 0.66
C GLY A 334 -4.25 -5.69 1.62
N ARG A 335 -4.73 -4.51 2.04
CA ARG A 335 -5.80 -4.37 3.04
C ARG A 335 -6.98 -3.59 2.46
N GLU A 336 -8.17 -4.17 2.53
CA GLU A 336 -9.41 -3.55 2.04
C GLU A 336 -10.44 -3.36 3.16
N GLY A 337 -11.28 -2.33 3.03
CA GLY A 337 -12.32 -2.00 4.01
C GLY A 337 -12.22 -0.57 4.55
N LEU A 338 -13.15 -0.21 5.42
CA LEU A 338 -13.24 1.13 6.00
C LEU A 338 -11.96 1.47 6.77
N GLY A 339 -11.36 2.62 6.45
CA GLY A 339 -10.14 3.06 7.15
C GLY A 339 -8.84 2.67 6.46
N VAL A 340 -8.87 1.66 5.59
CA VAL A 340 -7.71 1.14 4.85
C VAL A 340 -7.84 1.46 3.36
N THR A 341 -7.85 0.47 2.45
CA THR A 341 -8.30 0.68 1.07
C THR A 341 -9.81 0.45 0.99
N ASP A 342 -10.60 1.52 1.09
CA ASP A 342 -12.06 1.40 1.10
C ASP A 342 -12.60 0.77 -0.19
N ARG A 343 -13.60 -0.12 -0.10
CA ARG A 343 -14.29 -0.63 -1.30
C ARG A 343 -15.33 0.38 -1.78
N ILE A 344 -15.38 0.68 -3.08
CA ILE A 344 -16.28 1.71 -3.61
C ILE A 344 -17.74 1.43 -3.27
N ASP A 345 -18.18 0.17 -3.36
CA ASP A 345 -19.55 -0.22 -3.02
C ASP A 345 -19.86 0.05 -1.53
N SER A 346 -18.88 -0.16 -0.65
CA SER A 346 -19.00 0.15 0.77
C SER A 346 -19.04 1.66 1.04
N VAL A 347 -18.29 2.47 0.27
CA VAL A 347 -18.34 3.95 0.35
C VAL A 347 -19.74 4.43 -0.04
N ILE A 348 -20.28 3.96 -1.15
CA ILE A 348 -21.64 4.31 -1.63
C ILE A 348 -22.69 3.91 -0.61
N ASN A 349 -22.63 2.67 -0.10
CA ASN A 349 -23.56 2.22 0.93
C ASN A 349 -23.46 3.05 2.22
N TYR A 350 -22.24 3.40 2.65
CA TYR A 350 -22.02 4.27 3.79
C TYR A 350 -22.69 5.64 3.58
N MET A 351 -22.53 6.25 2.40
CA MET A 351 -23.16 7.53 2.08
C MET A 351 -24.68 7.43 2.15
N LYS A 352 -25.28 6.40 1.54
CA LYS A 352 -26.74 6.18 1.55
C LYS A 352 -27.30 6.01 2.95
N VAL A 353 -26.73 5.09 3.74
CA VAL A 353 -27.21 4.78 5.11
C VAL A 353 -27.11 6.01 6.01
N ASN A 354 -26.11 6.86 5.79
CA ASN A 354 -25.88 8.05 6.60
C ASN A 354 -26.47 9.34 6.00
N ASN A 355 -27.27 9.26 4.93
CA ASN A 355 -27.90 10.41 4.27
C ASN A 355 -26.88 11.48 3.79
N TYR A 356 -25.76 11.03 3.25
CA TYR A 356 -24.82 11.88 2.49
C TYR A 356 -25.21 11.85 1.01
N LEU A 357 -25.29 13.03 0.40
CA LEU A 357 -25.48 13.20 -1.04
C LEU A 357 -24.13 13.38 -1.75
N VAL A 358 -23.23 14.14 -1.13
CA VAL A 358 -21.97 14.58 -1.74
C VAL A 358 -20.81 13.98 -0.97
N ILE A 359 -19.81 13.47 -1.70
CA ILE A 359 -18.45 13.31 -1.18
C ILE A 359 -17.56 14.39 -1.80
N ASP A 360 -16.93 15.19 -0.93
CA ASP A 360 -16.08 16.32 -1.29
C ASP A 360 -14.62 15.85 -1.27
N HIS A 361 -14.04 15.67 -2.45
CA HIS A 361 -12.79 14.94 -2.65
C HIS A 361 -11.71 15.83 -3.25
N ASN A 362 -10.56 15.86 -2.57
CA ASN A 362 -9.28 16.38 -3.03
C ASN A 362 -8.20 15.29 -2.88
N TYR A 363 -7.05 15.46 -3.53
CA TYR A 363 -5.89 14.61 -3.29
C TYR A 363 -5.22 14.92 -1.94
N GLY A 364 -4.49 13.94 -1.40
CA GLY A 364 -3.88 14.06 -0.08
C GLY A 364 -2.88 15.21 0.04
N LEU A 365 -2.74 15.79 1.23
CA LEU A 365 -1.75 16.84 1.48
C LEU A 365 -0.31 16.34 1.34
N TRP A 366 -0.05 15.11 1.80
CA TRP A 366 1.20 14.39 1.59
C TRP A 366 0.97 12.90 1.50
N TYR A 367 1.90 12.21 0.86
CA TYR A 367 1.89 10.76 0.69
C TYR A 367 2.29 10.01 1.97
N ASP A 368 3.28 10.53 2.69
CA ASP A 368 3.99 9.85 3.77
C ASP A 368 3.58 10.37 5.14
N ARG A 369 3.06 9.48 5.99
CA ARG A 369 2.60 9.82 7.34
C ARG A 369 3.71 10.23 8.30
N ARG A 370 4.99 10.02 7.97
CA ARG A 370 6.09 10.63 8.74
C ARG A 370 5.94 12.16 8.79
N ARG A 371 5.33 12.78 7.77
CA ARG A 371 5.07 14.23 7.69
C ARG A 371 3.99 14.76 8.63
N ASP A 372 3.31 13.90 9.37
CA ASP A 372 2.44 14.32 10.47
C ASP A 372 3.15 15.17 11.53
N ASP A 373 4.46 15.01 11.68
CA ASP A 373 5.30 15.83 12.56
C ASP A 373 5.39 17.30 12.11
N HIS A 374 4.90 17.62 10.90
CA HIS A 374 4.99 18.93 10.26
C HIS A 374 6.44 19.45 10.14
N GLU A 375 7.40 18.53 10.03
CA GLU A 375 8.78 18.90 9.78
C GLU A 375 9.00 19.29 8.32
N ARG A 376 10.03 20.10 8.07
CA ARG A 376 10.40 20.56 6.72
C ARG A 376 11.61 19.83 6.14
N VAL A 377 12.21 18.94 6.92
CA VAL A 377 13.45 18.26 6.57
C VAL A 377 13.22 17.10 5.59
N ARG A 378 14.28 16.78 4.83
CA ARG A 378 14.30 15.60 3.97
C ARG A 378 14.25 14.34 4.82
N ARG A 379 13.48 13.33 4.40
CA ARG A 379 13.45 12.03 5.07
C ARG A 379 14.71 11.24 4.77
N LEU A 380 15.12 10.43 5.75
CA LEU A 380 16.35 9.63 5.69
C LEU A 380 16.36 8.67 4.50
N ASN A 381 15.22 8.04 4.23
CA ASN A 381 15.06 7.00 3.21
C ASN A 381 13.58 6.88 2.80
N GLY A 382 13.32 6.00 1.83
CA GLY A 382 11.98 5.71 1.31
C GLY A 382 11.07 4.91 2.24
N ASP A 383 11.40 4.71 3.53
CA ASP A 383 10.52 4.01 4.48
C ASP A 383 9.30 4.84 4.90
N VAL A 384 8.44 5.11 3.91
CA VAL A 384 7.20 5.89 4.05
C VAL A 384 6.15 5.13 4.84
N TRP A 385 5.33 5.84 5.60
CA TRP A 385 4.32 5.25 6.47
C TRP A 385 2.90 5.47 5.93
N GLY A 386 2.09 4.40 5.94
CA GLY A 386 0.69 4.42 5.53
C GLY A 386 -0.28 4.84 6.65
N PRO A 387 -1.58 5.08 6.32
CA PRO A 387 -2.18 4.92 5.01
C PRO A 387 -1.67 5.95 4.00
N PHE A 388 -1.60 5.57 2.73
CA PHE A 388 -1.15 6.46 1.66
C PHE A 388 -2.34 7.20 1.08
N TYR A 389 -2.27 8.52 1.09
CA TYR A 389 -3.21 9.37 0.35
C TYR A 389 -2.59 9.61 -1.03
N GLU A 390 -3.04 8.80 -2.00
CA GLU A 390 -2.42 8.75 -3.32
C GLU A 390 -2.54 10.09 -4.05
N GLN A 391 -1.47 10.47 -4.73
CA GLN A 391 -1.39 11.67 -5.55
C GLN A 391 -1.89 11.37 -6.96
N PRO A 392 -2.40 12.37 -7.70
CA PRO A 392 -2.94 12.17 -9.05
C PRO A 392 -1.85 11.92 -10.10
N PHE A 393 -0.57 12.06 -9.73
CA PHE A 393 0.59 11.89 -10.59
C PHE A 393 1.35 10.61 -10.28
N LYS A 394 1.86 9.96 -11.33
CA LYS A 394 2.62 8.73 -11.21
C LYS A 394 4.03 9.02 -10.68
N ARG A 395 4.60 8.08 -9.92
CA ARG A 395 6.04 8.08 -9.60
C ARG A 395 6.87 7.66 -10.81
N SER A 396 7.95 8.39 -11.08
CA SER A 396 8.77 8.25 -12.28
C SER A 396 9.74 7.07 -12.25
N GLY A 397 10.07 6.56 -11.06
CA GLY A 397 11.19 5.62 -10.87
C GLY A 397 12.57 6.29 -10.99
N GLN A 398 12.63 7.62 -11.13
CA GLN A 398 13.86 8.39 -11.32
C GLN A 398 14.10 9.36 -10.17
N GLY A 399 15.37 9.47 -9.76
CA GLY A 399 15.79 10.34 -8.66
C GLY A 399 15.11 10.03 -7.34
N THR A 400 15.24 10.93 -6.38
CA THR A 400 14.66 10.80 -5.04
C THR A 400 13.95 12.10 -4.66
N ALA A 401 12.67 11.99 -4.29
CA ALA A 401 11.84 13.04 -3.74
C ALA A 401 12.14 13.27 -2.25
N TRP A 402 11.54 14.29 -1.65
CA TRP A 402 11.87 14.74 -0.29
C TRP A 402 11.55 13.72 0.81
N GLU A 403 10.59 12.84 0.55
CA GLU A 403 10.18 11.71 1.37
C GLU A 403 10.99 10.43 1.13
N GLY A 404 11.92 10.42 0.18
CA GLY A 404 12.84 9.30 -0.05
C GLY A 404 12.39 8.25 -1.08
N LEU A 405 11.20 8.39 -1.67
CA LEU A 405 10.76 7.62 -2.85
C LEU A 405 11.18 8.32 -4.15
N SER A 406 10.91 7.75 -5.33
CA SER A 406 11.24 8.42 -6.60
C SER A 406 10.37 9.65 -6.84
N LYS A 407 10.92 10.57 -7.64
CA LYS A 407 10.22 11.80 -8.01
C LYS A 407 8.95 11.50 -8.82
N TYR A 408 7.97 12.39 -8.76
CA TYR A 408 6.78 12.34 -9.60
C TYR A 408 7.11 12.72 -11.06
N ASP A 409 6.31 12.18 -11.98
CA ASP A 409 6.17 12.72 -13.33
C ASP A 409 4.77 13.32 -13.47
N LEU A 410 4.71 14.65 -13.44
CA LEU A 410 3.47 15.42 -13.49
C LEU A 410 2.75 15.33 -14.84
N THR A 411 3.40 14.81 -15.89
CA THR A 411 2.78 14.55 -17.20
C THR A 411 2.11 13.19 -17.27
N GLN A 412 2.34 12.32 -16.28
CA GLN A 412 1.85 10.95 -16.26
C GLN A 412 0.82 10.77 -15.13
N PRO A 413 -0.46 10.51 -15.45
CA PRO A 413 -1.48 10.29 -14.43
C PRO A 413 -1.23 8.98 -13.65
N ASN A 414 -1.50 9.01 -12.34
CA ASN A 414 -1.56 7.81 -11.52
C ASN A 414 -2.82 7.00 -11.88
N ALA A 415 -2.64 5.88 -12.58
CA ALA A 415 -3.76 5.12 -13.13
C ALA A 415 -4.71 4.62 -12.02
N TRP A 416 -4.16 4.23 -10.86
CA TRP A 416 -4.95 3.74 -9.74
C TRP A 416 -5.83 4.84 -9.13
N TYR A 417 -5.26 6.03 -8.88
CA TYR A 417 -6.00 7.18 -8.35
C TYR A 417 -7.21 7.53 -9.23
N TRP A 418 -6.97 7.66 -10.54
CA TRP A 418 -8.00 8.07 -11.50
C TRP A 418 -9.06 6.99 -11.75
N ALA A 419 -8.65 5.72 -11.81
CA ALA A 419 -9.57 4.59 -11.95
C ALA A 419 -10.52 4.49 -10.75
N ARG A 420 -10.01 4.70 -9.53
CA ARG A 420 -10.80 4.70 -8.29
C ARG A 420 -11.87 5.78 -8.26
N LEU A 421 -11.52 7.01 -8.63
CA LEU A 421 -12.51 8.09 -8.74
C LEU A 421 -13.53 7.81 -9.84
N LYS A 422 -13.11 7.27 -10.99
CA LYS A 422 -14.02 6.91 -12.09
C LYS A 422 -14.99 5.81 -11.69
N GLU A 423 -14.50 4.78 -11.00
CA GLU A 423 -15.33 3.71 -10.47
C GLU A 423 -16.37 4.26 -9.50
N PHE A 424 -15.96 5.14 -8.57
CA PHE A 424 -16.89 5.83 -7.69
C PHE A 424 -17.93 6.61 -8.47
N ALA A 425 -17.52 7.52 -9.36
CA ALA A 425 -18.44 8.37 -10.12
C ALA A 425 -19.48 7.54 -10.88
N GLY A 426 -19.05 6.50 -11.60
CA GLY A 426 -19.95 5.64 -12.39
C GLY A 426 -20.93 4.83 -11.56
N LYS A 427 -20.50 4.27 -10.42
CA LYS A 427 -21.40 3.52 -9.52
C LYS A 427 -22.32 4.45 -8.71
N ALA A 428 -21.79 5.58 -8.26
CA ALA A 428 -22.51 6.60 -7.48
C ALA A 428 -23.62 7.28 -8.28
N GLU A 429 -23.43 7.44 -9.60
CA GLU A 429 -24.40 8.07 -10.49
C GLU A 429 -25.76 7.34 -10.48
N GLN A 430 -25.73 6.00 -10.48
CA GLN A 430 -26.95 5.19 -10.44
C GLN A 430 -27.77 5.36 -9.16
N GLU A 431 -27.12 5.85 -8.10
CA GLU A 431 -27.68 6.06 -6.78
C GLU A 431 -27.99 7.55 -6.51
N GLY A 432 -27.72 8.44 -7.48
CA GLY A 432 -27.91 9.89 -7.35
C GLY A 432 -26.94 10.57 -6.40
N LEU A 433 -25.81 9.92 -6.10
CA LEU A 433 -24.75 10.48 -5.27
C LEU A 433 -23.78 11.30 -6.12
N LEU A 434 -23.29 12.40 -5.56
CA LEU A 434 -22.43 13.35 -6.25
C LEU A 434 -20.98 13.25 -5.79
N LEU A 435 -20.06 13.40 -6.74
CA LEU A 435 -18.65 13.65 -6.47
C LEU A 435 -18.39 15.15 -6.65
N PHE A 436 -18.04 15.83 -5.57
CA PHE A 436 -17.42 17.15 -5.66
C PHE A 436 -15.92 16.90 -5.86
N HIS A 437 -15.45 17.16 -7.08
CA HIS A 437 -14.07 16.95 -7.47
C HIS A 437 -13.33 18.29 -7.39
N GLU A 438 -12.65 18.48 -6.26
CA GLU A 438 -11.77 19.62 -6.04
C GLU A 438 -10.49 19.36 -6.85
N ASN A 439 -10.36 20.02 -8.00
CA ASN A 439 -9.26 19.79 -8.92
C ASN A 439 -7.90 20.04 -8.24
N TYR A 440 -7.85 21.05 -7.40
CA TYR A 440 -6.68 21.47 -6.64
C TYR A 440 -6.99 21.41 -5.13
N PHE A 441 -5.96 21.52 -4.31
CA PHE A 441 -6.05 21.69 -2.88
C PHE A 441 -5.02 22.72 -2.39
N GLN A 442 -5.32 24.00 -2.64
CA GLN A 442 -4.41 25.12 -2.47
C GLN A 442 -5.15 26.44 -2.18
N HIS A 443 -4.98 26.98 -0.96
CA HIS A 443 -5.40 28.37 -0.66
C HIS A 443 -4.31 29.39 -1.01
N ASN A 444 -3.18 29.34 -0.30
CA ASN A 444 -1.97 30.13 -0.57
C ASN A 444 -0.78 29.19 -0.88
N ILE A 445 -1.14 27.98 -1.31
CA ILE A 445 -0.34 26.75 -1.20
C ILE A 445 0.06 26.51 0.26
N LEU A 446 -0.90 26.83 1.11
CA LEU A 446 -1.21 26.22 2.39
C LEU A 446 -0.16 26.35 3.49
N GLU A 447 0.45 27.53 3.54
CA GLU A 447 0.86 28.33 4.72
C GLU A 447 1.89 27.74 5.68
N ALA A 448 2.01 26.44 5.86
CA ALA A 448 3.08 25.80 6.63
C ALA A 448 4.04 25.09 5.67
N GLY A 449 5.34 25.28 5.87
CA GLY A 449 6.36 24.73 4.98
C GLY A 449 6.26 23.21 4.78
N ALA A 450 5.82 22.48 5.79
CA ALA A 450 5.60 21.04 5.74
C ALA A 450 4.59 20.60 4.66
N HIS A 451 3.61 21.44 4.36
CA HIS A 451 2.59 21.17 3.35
C HIS A 451 3.16 21.23 1.93
N TRP A 452 4.28 21.93 1.76
CA TRP A 452 4.94 22.12 0.47
C TRP A 452 6.14 21.21 0.24
N VAL A 453 6.84 20.83 1.31
CA VAL A 453 8.10 20.09 1.13
C VAL A 453 7.92 18.75 0.43
N ASP A 454 6.76 18.10 0.59
CA ASP A 454 6.42 16.84 -0.08
C ASP A 454 5.42 17.04 -1.25
N CYS A 455 5.07 18.29 -1.60
CA CYS A 455 4.14 18.59 -2.69
C CYS A 455 4.71 18.10 -4.03
N PRO A 456 3.95 17.37 -4.88
CA PRO A 456 4.43 16.88 -6.17
C PRO A 456 4.94 17.99 -7.10
N TRP A 457 4.34 19.19 -7.03
CA TRP A 457 4.65 20.31 -7.92
C TRP A 457 5.98 21.00 -7.59
N ARG A 458 6.53 20.79 -6.40
CA ARG A 458 7.84 21.34 -5.99
C ARG A 458 8.97 20.76 -6.84
N THR A 459 9.92 21.60 -7.26
CA THR A 459 11.08 21.21 -8.09
C THR A 459 11.86 20.01 -7.56
N ALA A 460 12.04 19.90 -6.24
CA ALA A 460 12.70 18.76 -5.63
C ALA A 460 11.96 17.42 -5.84
N ASN A 461 10.65 17.43 -6.04
CA ASN A 461 9.79 16.25 -5.99
C ASN A 461 9.32 15.76 -7.36
N ASN A 462 9.63 16.45 -8.45
CA ASN A 462 9.27 16.02 -9.80
C ASN A 462 10.44 16.11 -10.80
N ILE A 463 10.28 15.47 -11.95
CA ILE A 463 11.25 15.49 -13.06
C ILE A 463 10.93 16.55 -14.13
N ASN A 464 9.85 17.32 -13.95
CA ASN A 464 9.24 18.15 -14.98
C ASN A 464 9.79 19.58 -15.03
N ARG A 465 10.76 19.93 -14.18
CA ARG A 465 11.41 21.26 -14.14
C ARG A 465 10.39 22.39 -13.93
N THR A 466 9.68 22.33 -12.81
CA THR A 466 8.67 23.33 -12.44
C THR A 466 9.25 24.65 -11.96
N ASP A 467 10.57 24.73 -11.76
CA ASP A 467 11.36 25.93 -11.49
C ASP A 467 10.92 26.74 -10.26
N PHE A 468 10.33 26.08 -9.26
CA PHE A 468 10.18 26.65 -7.92
C PHE A 468 11.55 26.77 -7.22
N PRO A 469 11.74 27.81 -6.39
CA PRO A 469 13.02 28.09 -5.74
C PRO A 469 13.42 27.00 -4.76
N GLU A 470 14.72 26.67 -4.76
CA GLU A 470 15.36 25.74 -3.84
C GLU A 470 16.65 26.35 -3.26
N PRO A 471 16.96 26.19 -1.96
CA PRO A 471 16.08 25.60 -0.94
C PRO A 471 14.81 26.43 -0.75
N VAL A 472 13.75 25.80 -0.26
CA VAL A 472 12.45 26.46 -0.08
C VAL A 472 12.61 27.73 0.80
N PRO A 473 12.22 28.92 0.31
CA PRO A 473 12.35 30.18 1.04
C PRO A 473 11.27 30.29 2.13
N PHE A 474 11.49 29.63 3.27
CA PHE A 474 10.57 29.71 4.40
C PHE A 474 10.57 31.11 5.03
N ALA A 475 9.40 31.73 5.13
CA ALA A 475 9.21 32.96 5.87
C ALA A 475 9.14 32.66 7.37
N GLY A 476 10.08 33.24 8.13
CA GLY A 476 10.21 32.99 9.57
C GLY A 476 10.41 31.51 9.90
N ASP A 477 11.14 30.79 9.05
CA ASP A 477 11.40 29.35 9.12
C ASP A 477 10.17 28.44 9.18
N LYS A 478 8.96 28.96 8.97
CA LYS A 478 7.72 28.18 9.10
C LYS A 478 6.79 28.32 7.90
N ARG A 479 6.60 29.54 7.41
CA ARG A 479 5.55 29.86 6.45
C ARG A 479 6.07 29.82 5.02
N ILE A 480 5.19 29.64 4.05
CA ILE A 480 5.53 29.70 2.62
C ILE A 480 4.46 30.47 1.84
N PHE A 481 4.88 31.04 0.72
CA PHE A 481 4.04 31.86 -0.15
C PHE A 481 4.34 31.51 -1.61
N MET A 482 3.81 30.38 -2.08
CA MET A 482 4.10 29.84 -3.43
C MET A 482 3.00 30.13 -4.46
N ALA A 483 1.87 30.71 -4.02
CA ALA A 483 0.68 30.91 -4.85
C ALA A 483 0.98 31.70 -6.13
N GLU A 484 1.70 32.82 -6.07
CA GLU A 484 2.00 33.60 -7.27
C GLU A 484 2.81 32.82 -8.31
N MET A 485 3.76 31.99 -7.88
CA MET A 485 4.57 31.18 -8.80
C MET A 485 3.77 30.01 -9.37
N PHE A 486 2.97 29.35 -8.55
CA PHE A 486 2.19 28.20 -8.97
C PHE A 486 1.07 28.60 -9.91
N TYR A 487 0.34 29.66 -9.60
CA TYR A 487 -0.73 30.17 -10.45
C TYR A 487 -0.24 31.05 -11.60
N ASP A 488 1.07 31.18 -11.80
CA ASP A 488 1.63 31.90 -12.95
C ASP A 488 1.47 31.10 -14.25
N ILE A 489 0.50 31.52 -15.04
CA ILE A 489 0.19 30.94 -16.35
C ILE A 489 1.09 31.47 -17.48
N ASN A 490 2.03 32.38 -17.21
CA ASN A 490 3.01 32.84 -18.21
C ASN A 490 4.23 31.92 -18.25
N HIS A 491 4.48 31.14 -17.20
CA HIS A 491 5.56 30.17 -17.19
C HIS A 491 5.21 28.97 -18.10
N PRO A 492 5.96 28.74 -19.20
CA PRO A 492 5.53 27.82 -20.26
C PRO A 492 5.35 26.38 -19.75
N VAL A 493 6.24 25.91 -18.89
CA VAL A 493 6.16 24.55 -18.32
C VAL A 493 4.97 24.40 -17.38
N ARG A 494 4.79 25.31 -16.40
CA ARG A 494 3.72 25.22 -15.41
C ARG A 494 2.35 25.40 -16.05
N ARG A 495 2.23 26.35 -16.99
CA ARG A 495 1.00 26.54 -17.78
C ARG A 495 0.57 25.25 -18.47
N GLU A 496 1.51 24.56 -19.12
CA GLU A 496 1.20 23.31 -19.83
C GLU A 496 0.84 22.17 -18.86
N LEU A 497 1.53 22.06 -17.72
CA LEU A 497 1.19 21.09 -16.68
C LEU A 497 -0.20 21.35 -16.10
N HIS A 498 -0.55 22.61 -15.80
CA HIS A 498 -1.90 22.97 -15.37
C HIS A 498 -2.94 22.64 -16.43
N ARG A 499 -2.68 22.96 -17.71
CA ARG A 499 -3.56 22.60 -18.81
C ARG A 499 -3.81 21.09 -18.85
N GLN A 500 -2.75 20.29 -18.93
CA GLN A 500 -2.86 18.82 -18.98
C GLN A 500 -3.60 18.26 -17.78
N TYR A 501 -3.31 18.76 -16.58
CA TYR A 501 -3.96 18.32 -15.36
C TYR A 501 -5.46 18.67 -15.34
N ILE A 502 -5.84 19.90 -15.71
CA ILE A 502 -7.25 20.31 -15.83
C ILE A 502 -7.98 19.44 -16.85
N ARG A 503 -7.38 19.22 -18.03
CA ARG A 503 -7.99 18.35 -19.05
C ARG A 503 -8.12 16.91 -18.54
N LYS A 504 -7.14 16.39 -17.80
CA LYS A 504 -7.22 15.06 -17.18
C LYS A 504 -8.38 14.97 -16.17
N CYS A 505 -8.63 16.01 -15.37
CA CYS A 505 -9.78 16.08 -14.48
C CYS A 505 -11.11 15.97 -15.24
N LEU A 506 -11.22 16.62 -16.40
CA LEU A 506 -12.43 16.59 -17.23
C LEU A 506 -12.58 15.25 -17.97
N ASP A 507 -11.53 14.81 -18.66
CA ASP A 507 -11.51 13.57 -19.45
C ASP A 507 -11.88 12.35 -18.61
N ASN A 508 -11.43 12.30 -17.35
CA ASN A 508 -11.72 11.16 -16.49
C ASN A 508 -13.23 10.99 -16.23
N PHE A 509 -13.98 12.09 -16.16
CA PHE A 509 -15.40 12.10 -15.78
C PHE A 509 -16.33 12.52 -16.92
N ALA A 510 -15.82 12.58 -18.14
CA ALA A 510 -16.52 13.05 -19.32
C ALA A 510 -17.89 12.39 -19.59
N ASP A 511 -18.09 11.17 -19.08
CA ASP A 511 -19.33 10.39 -19.24
C ASP A 511 -20.13 10.26 -17.93
N CYS A 512 -19.82 11.04 -16.90
CA CYS A 512 -20.45 10.99 -15.58
C CYS A 512 -21.15 12.32 -15.28
N SER A 513 -22.48 12.32 -15.24
CA SER A 513 -23.28 13.54 -14.99
C SER A 513 -23.30 14.00 -13.53
N ASN A 514 -22.88 13.12 -12.61
CA ASN A 514 -22.89 13.33 -11.17
C ASN A 514 -21.58 13.91 -10.60
N VAL A 515 -20.64 14.32 -11.46
CA VAL A 515 -19.36 14.91 -11.04
C VAL A 515 -19.42 16.42 -11.20
N VAL A 516 -19.31 17.13 -10.08
CA VAL A 516 -19.18 18.60 -10.05
C VAL A 516 -17.70 18.93 -9.99
N GLN A 517 -17.22 19.72 -10.96
CA GLN A 517 -15.85 20.22 -11.02
C GLN A 517 -15.74 21.50 -10.21
N LEU A 518 -14.85 21.52 -9.24
CA LEU A 518 -14.50 22.69 -8.45
C LEU A 518 -13.02 23.01 -8.67
N ILE A 519 -12.66 24.29 -8.58
CA ILE A 519 -11.28 24.68 -8.84
C ILE A 519 -10.36 24.13 -7.75
N SER A 520 -10.65 24.36 -6.47
CA SER A 520 -9.80 23.91 -5.37
C SER A 520 -10.53 23.93 -4.05
N ALA A 521 -10.24 22.93 -3.21
CA ALA A 521 -10.54 23.03 -1.79
C ALA A 521 -9.76 24.22 -1.21
N GLU A 522 -10.46 25.05 -0.44
CA GLU A 522 -9.96 26.28 0.19
C GLU A 522 -9.43 27.35 -0.78
N PHE A 523 -9.91 27.45 -2.02
CA PHE A 523 -9.29 28.38 -2.98
C PHE A 523 -9.27 29.85 -2.53
N THR A 524 -8.06 30.40 -2.38
CA THR A 524 -7.81 31.86 -2.22
C THR A 524 -6.79 32.37 -3.24
N GLY A 525 -6.73 31.71 -4.41
CA GLY A 525 -5.84 32.07 -5.51
C GLY A 525 -6.36 33.24 -6.36
N PRO A 526 -5.57 33.66 -7.36
CA PRO A 526 -5.85 34.88 -8.13
C PRO A 526 -6.90 34.68 -9.23
N LEU A 527 -7.61 35.76 -9.59
CA LEU A 527 -8.63 35.79 -10.64
C LEU A 527 -8.13 35.23 -11.98
N HIS A 528 -6.91 35.58 -12.42
CA HIS A 528 -6.41 35.18 -13.73
C HIS A 528 -6.28 33.65 -13.87
N PHE A 529 -6.06 32.94 -12.76
CA PHE A 529 -5.98 31.49 -12.78
C PHE A 529 -7.37 30.84 -12.87
N VAL A 530 -8.38 31.42 -12.20
CA VAL A 530 -9.79 31.01 -12.37
C VAL A 530 -10.24 31.23 -13.80
N GLN A 531 -9.87 32.36 -14.39
CA GLN A 531 -10.11 32.65 -15.80
C GLN A 531 -9.48 31.61 -16.72
N PHE A 532 -8.21 31.26 -16.49
CA PHE A 532 -7.52 30.20 -17.23
C PHE A 532 -8.20 28.84 -17.06
N TRP A 533 -8.61 28.47 -15.85
CA TRP A 533 -9.31 27.22 -15.57
C TRP A 533 -10.63 27.11 -16.34
N LEU A 534 -11.47 28.16 -16.29
CA LEU A 534 -12.73 28.21 -17.04
C LEU A 534 -12.51 28.23 -18.56
N ASP A 535 -11.48 28.93 -19.04
CA ASP A 535 -11.15 28.95 -20.47
C ASP A 535 -10.70 27.56 -20.96
N GLU A 536 -9.94 26.80 -20.16
CA GLU A 536 -9.56 25.42 -20.52
C GLU A 536 -10.75 24.45 -20.48
N ILE A 537 -11.71 24.64 -19.56
CA ILE A 537 -12.98 23.90 -19.56
C ILE A 537 -13.76 24.20 -20.84
N ALA A 538 -14.01 25.48 -21.14
CA ALA A 538 -14.76 25.87 -22.33
C ALA A 538 -14.13 25.36 -23.63
N ALA A 539 -12.79 25.37 -23.71
CA ALA A 539 -12.07 24.80 -24.84
C ALA A 539 -12.25 23.27 -24.92
N TRP A 540 -12.21 22.56 -23.79
CA TRP A 540 -12.48 21.13 -23.72
C TRP A 540 -13.90 20.76 -24.15
N GLU A 541 -14.90 21.50 -23.70
CA GLU A 541 -16.30 21.27 -24.09
C GLU A 541 -16.50 21.48 -25.59
N LYS A 542 -15.88 22.53 -26.16
CA LYS A 542 -15.89 22.79 -27.60
C LYS A 542 -15.19 21.69 -28.41
N GLU A 543 -14.06 21.19 -27.93
CA GLU A 543 -13.27 20.17 -28.61
C GLU A 543 -13.93 18.78 -28.56
N THR A 544 -14.59 18.44 -27.45
CA THR A 544 -15.14 17.10 -27.21
C THR A 544 -16.65 17.00 -27.44
N GLY A 545 -17.37 18.11 -27.45
CA GLY A 545 -18.83 18.17 -27.47
C GLY A 545 -19.49 17.70 -26.16
N LYS A 546 -18.72 17.55 -25.09
CA LYS A 546 -19.20 17.14 -23.77
C LYS A 546 -19.36 18.35 -22.85
N HIS A 547 -20.20 18.23 -21.83
CA HIS A 547 -20.44 19.27 -20.83
C HIS A 547 -19.88 18.83 -19.47
N ALA A 548 -19.13 19.68 -18.80
CA ALA A 548 -18.69 19.46 -17.43
C ALA A 548 -19.58 20.26 -16.48
N LEU A 549 -20.07 19.65 -15.40
CA LEU A 549 -20.84 20.38 -14.41
C LEU A 549 -19.90 21.22 -13.53
N VAL A 550 -19.91 22.54 -13.66
CA VAL A 550 -18.91 23.43 -13.02
C VAL A 550 -19.50 24.20 -11.86
N ALA A 551 -18.85 24.14 -10.68
CA ALA A 551 -19.17 24.99 -9.55
C ALA A 551 -18.07 26.04 -9.30
N LEU A 552 -18.47 27.32 -9.25
CA LEU A 552 -17.59 28.44 -8.96
C LEU A 552 -17.49 28.63 -7.44
N SER A 553 -16.43 28.05 -6.86
CA SER A 553 -16.07 28.15 -5.44
C SER A 553 -14.77 28.93 -5.27
N THR A 554 -14.90 30.24 -5.03
CA THR A 554 -13.79 31.19 -4.94
C THR A 554 -14.16 32.30 -3.95
N THR A 555 -13.20 33.14 -3.58
CA THR A 555 -13.50 34.36 -2.82
C THR A 555 -14.52 35.24 -3.55
N LYS A 556 -15.30 36.00 -2.77
CA LYS A 556 -16.40 36.84 -3.28
C LYS A 556 -15.99 37.82 -4.38
N ASP A 557 -14.83 38.43 -4.28
CA ASP A 557 -14.31 39.39 -5.26
C ASP A 557 -14.01 38.71 -6.62
N VAL A 558 -13.38 37.54 -6.58
CA VAL A 558 -13.10 36.72 -7.77
C VAL A 558 -14.42 36.20 -8.37
N GLN A 559 -15.34 35.74 -7.53
CA GLN A 559 -16.66 35.28 -7.97
C GLN A 559 -17.42 36.39 -8.70
N ALA A 560 -17.49 37.58 -8.12
CA ALA A 560 -18.15 38.73 -8.75
C ALA A 560 -17.49 39.12 -10.08
N ALA A 561 -16.15 39.09 -10.16
CA ALA A 561 -15.43 39.37 -11.39
C ALA A 561 -15.74 38.34 -12.50
N ILE A 562 -15.80 37.05 -12.18
CA ILE A 562 -16.18 36.01 -13.17
C ILE A 562 -17.63 36.16 -13.61
N LEU A 563 -18.57 36.45 -12.70
CA LEU A 563 -20.00 36.58 -13.03
C LEU A 563 -20.33 37.82 -13.87
N THR A 564 -19.44 38.82 -13.90
CA THR A 564 -19.57 39.98 -14.80
C THR A 564 -18.96 39.74 -16.19
N ASP A 565 -18.13 38.70 -16.35
CA ASP A 565 -17.59 38.25 -17.62
C ASP A 565 -18.55 37.24 -18.27
N ALA A 566 -19.41 37.71 -19.19
CA ALA A 566 -20.43 36.89 -19.82
C ALA A 566 -19.89 35.61 -20.50
N LYS A 567 -18.65 35.64 -21.01
CA LYS A 567 -18.03 34.46 -21.68
C LYS A 567 -17.71 33.37 -20.67
N ARG A 568 -17.18 33.73 -19.50
CA ARG A 568 -16.76 32.76 -18.47
C ARG A 568 -17.91 32.40 -17.54
N ALA A 569 -18.81 33.34 -17.28
CA ALA A 569 -20.05 33.09 -16.54
C ALA A 569 -20.91 32.00 -17.20
N SER A 570 -20.92 31.90 -18.54
CA SER A 570 -21.68 30.85 -19.24
C SER A 570 -21.12 29.44 -19.09
N VAL A 571 -19.91 29.29 -18.55
CA VAL A 571 -19.27 27.99 -18.24
C VAL A 571 -19.65 27.52 -16.83
N VAL A 572 -20.21 28.41 -16.00
CA VAL A 572 -20.51 28.13 -14.59
C VAL A 572 -21.96 27.69 -14.44
N ASP A 573 -22.17 26.50 -13.87
CA ASP A 573 -23.50 25.94 -13.63
C ASP A 573 -23.99 26.19 -12.20
N ILE A 574 -23.05 26.22 -11.23
CA ILE A 574 -23.34 26.28 -9.80
C ILE A 574 -22.53 27.40 -9.16
N ILE A 575 -23.18 28.22 -8.34
CA ILE A 575 -22.51 29.19 -7.48
C ILE A 575 -22.37 28.59 -6.09
N ASP A 576 -21.13 28.44 -5.64
CA ASP A 576 -20.83 28.04 -4.29
C ASP A 576 -20.55 29.27 -3.43
N ILE A 577 -21.14 29.30 -2.23
CA ILE A 577 -21.10 30.43 -1.30
C ILE A 577 -20.29 30.11 -0.03
N ARG A 578 -19.47 29.05 -0.06
CA ARG A 578 -18.62 28.63 1.06
C ARG A 578 -17.57 29.68 1.47
N TYR A 579 -17.01 30.45 0.52
CA TYR A 579 -15.82 31.30 0.72
C TYR A 579 -16.06 32.80 0.60
#